data_AF-A0A1F9UIK8-F1
#
_entry.id   AF-A0A1F9UIK8-F1
#
_cell.length_a   1.000
_cell.length_b   1.000
_cell.length_c   1.000
_cell.angle_alpha   90.00
_cell.angle_beta   90.00
_cell.angle_gamma   90.00
#
_symmetry.space_group_name_H-M   'P 1'
#
loop_
_entity.id
_entity.type
_entity.pdbx_description
1 polymer ?
#
loop_
_entity_poly.entity_id
_entity_poly.type
_entity_poly.pdbx_seq_one_letter_code
_entity_poly.pdbx_strand_id
1 'polypeptide(L)'
;MAANRAGTVFRWVLMVAVIGAYSDRVVTGENAAGYTIELWQDEAQAFGFFRGAAGLAEDTPTGLLENVRYDAKDKTLSFKAKLSMGLATIDGQNWVPTRDIYQFEGTLYPDQITGHLIHLNALEPKQPARHQKVTMYRLKDEAAAMARPATYKEWLEMADRVLQARGPKW
;
A
#
# COMPACT_ATOMS: atom_id res chain seq x y z
N MET A 1 -16.76 -25.96 -50.29
CA MET A 1 -15.47 -26.03 -49.59
C MET A 1 -15.37 -24.80 -48.70
N ALA A 2 -15.65 -24.95 -47.41
CA ALA A 2 -15.53 -23.86 -46.43
C ALA A 2 -14.17 -23.98 -45.74
N ALA A 3 -13.31 -22.97 -45.92
CA ALA A 3 -12.04 -22.88 -45.22
C ALA A 3 -12.28 -22.32 -43.82
N ASN A 4 -12.19 -23.20 -42.82
CA ASN A 4 -12.28 -22.86 -41.41
C ASN A 4 -10.93 -22.23 -40.98
N ARG A 5 -10.88 -20.90 -40.86
CA ARG A 5 -9.71 -20.21 -40.27
C ARG A 5 -9.84 -20.25 -38.76
N ALA A 6 -9.11 -21.16 -38.13
CA ALA A 6 -8.88 -21.13 -36.69
C ALA A 6 -8.15 -19.81 -36.35
N GLY A 7 -8.88 -18.87 -35.75
CA GLY A 7 -8.28 -17.68 -35.15
C GLY A 7 -7.48 -18.11 -33.92
N THR A 8 -6.16 -18.08 -34.03
CA THR A 8 -5.28 -18.13 -32.86
C THR A 8 -5.58 -16.92 -31.99
N VAL A 9 -6.36 -17.13 -30.92
CA VAL A 9 -6.53 -16.11 -29.89
C VAL A 9 -5.21 -16.07 -29.13
N PHE A 10 -4.39 -15.05 -29.40
CA PHE A 10 -3.26 -14.70 -28.56
C PHE A 10 -3.82 -14.33 -27.19
N ARG A 11 -3.78 -15.28 -26.25
CA ARG A 11 -4.04 -15.03 -24.84
C ARG A 11 -2.82 -14.27 -24.33
N TRP A 12 -2.90 -12.94 -24.27
CA TRP A 12 -1.91 -12.15 -23.55
C TRP A 12 -1.83 -12.72 -22.14
N VAL A 13 -0.66 -13.21 -21.76
CA VAL A 13 -0.39 -13.43 -20.34
C VAL A 13 -0.33 -12.04 -19.75
N LEU A 14 -1.38 -11.68 -19.02
CA LEU A 14 -1.48 -10.42 -18.30
C LEU A 14 -0.47 -10.49 -17.17
N MET A 15 0.64 -9.77 -17.37
CA MET A 15 1.73 -9.73 -16.41
C MET A 15 1.52 -8.57 -15.47
N VAL A 16 1.75 -8.81 -14.18
CA VAL A 16 1.76 -7.74 -13.19
C VAL A 16 2.93 -6.80 -13.48
N ALA A 17 2.63 -5.52 -13.62
CA ALA A 17 3.61 -4.45 -13.77
C ALA A 17 3.86 -3.77 -12.42
N VAL A 18 5.11 -3.39 -12.17
CA VAL A 18 5.47 -2.51 -11.05
C VAL A 18 5.19 -1.06 -11.48
N ILE A 19 4.37 -0.34 -10.71
CA ILE A 19 4.21 1.10 -10.86
C ILE A 19 5.39 1.81 -10.16
N GLY A 20 5.61 1.46 -8.89
CA GLY A 20 6.78 1.91 -8.13
C GLY A 20 6.62 1.81 -6.62
N ALA A 21 7.73 2.04 -5.91
CA ALA A 21 7.79 2.18 -4.46
C ALA A 21 8.17 3.61 -4.08
N TYR A 22 7.41 4.22 -3.18
CA TYR A 22 7.54 5.62 -2.79
C TYR A 22 7.60 5.73 -1.28
N SER A 23 8.53 6.51 -0.75
CA SER A 23 8.69 6.65 0.70
C SER A 23 9.15 8.04 1.12
N ASP A 24 8.66 8.49 2.28
CA ASP A 24 9.23 9.60 3.06
C ASP A 24 9.88 9.08 4.36
N ARG A 25 10.11 7.76 4.44
CA ARG A 25 10.60 7.11 5.64
C ARG A 25 12.01 7.59 5.98
N VAL A 26 12.18 8.01 7.22
CA VAL A 26 13.46 8.41 7.81
C VAL A 26 13.87 7.35 8.82
N VAL A 27 15.14 6.93 8.78
CA VAL A 27 15.72 5.98 9.75
C VAL A 27 16.81 6.71 10.54
N THR A 28 16.72 6.64 11.87
CA THR A 28 17.67 7.27 12.81
C THR A 28 18.10 6.26 13.86
N GLY A 29 19.29 5.69 13.68
CA GLY A 29 19.75 4.57 14.51
C GLY A 29 18.83 3.36 14.33
N GLU A 30 18.26 2.88 15.43
CA GLU A 30 17.29 1.77 15.42
C GLU A 30 15.86 2.23 15.14
N ASN A 31 15.60 3.53 15.09
CA ASN A 31 14.25 4.05 14.93
C ASN A 31 13.94 4.38 13.46
N ALA A 32 12.66 4.30 13.10
CA ALA A 32 12.14 4.78 11.84
C ALA A 32 10.79 5.47 12.01
N ALA A 33 10.55 6.48 11.18
CA ALA A 33 9.29 7.19 11.08
C ALA A 33 8.92 7.43 9.61
N GLY A 34 7.63 7.50 9.32
CA GLY A 34 7.11 7.84 7.99
C GLY A 34 6.41 6.66 7.33
N TYR A 35 6.24 6.74 6.00
CA TYR A 35 5.40 5.84 5.24
C TYR A 35 6.10 5.34 3.98
N THR A 36 5.64 4.18 3.50
CA THR A 36 6.01 3.64 2.19
C THR A 36 4.76 3.16 1.47
N ILE A 37 4.63 3.50 0.20
CA ILE A 37 3.60 2.99 -0.71
C ILE A 37 4.29 2.13 -1.77
N GLU A 38 3.84 0.90 -1.94
CA GLU A 38 4.28 -0.01 -3.00
C GLU A 38 3.10 -0.29 -3.92
N LEU A 39 3.23 0.01 -5.22
CA LEU A 39 2.15 -0.10 -6.19
C LEU A 39 2.50 -1.03 -7.35
N TRP A 40 1.56 -1.89 -7.68
CA TRP A 40 1.54 -2.75 -8.85
C TRP A 40 0.25 -2.55 -9.64
N GLN A 41 0.26 -3.03 -10.87
CA GLN A 41 -0.89 -3.00 -11.76
C GLN A 41 -1.03 -4.33 -12.50
N ASP A 42 -2.25 -4.83 -12.58
CA ASP A 42 -2.66 -5.88 -13.51
C ASP A 42 -3.83 -5.34 -14.34
N GLU A 43 -3.65 -5.28 -15.66
CA GLU A 43 -4.57 -4.59 -16.58
C GLU A 43 -4.95 -3.17 -16.12
N ALA A 44 -6.21 -2.98 -15.69
CA ALA A 44 -6.75 -1.71 -15.22
C ALA A 44 -6.80 -1.61 -13.69
N GLN A 45 -6.41 -2.67 -12.97
CA GLN A 45 -6.49 -2.72 -11.51
C GLN A 45 -5.13 -2.40 -10.90
N ALA A 46 -5.06 -1.28 -10.17
CA ALA A 46 -3.94 -0.97 -9.30
C ALA A 46 -4.17 -1.58 -7.90
N PHE A 47 -3.10 -2.07 -7.30
CA PHE A 47 -3.10 -2.69 -5.97
C PHE A 47 -1.73 -2.56 -5.32
N GLY A 48 -1.62 -2.85 -4.03
CA GLY A 48 -0.36 -2.67 -3.34
C GLY A 48 -0.41 -2.71 -1.83
N PHE A 49 0.65 -2.16 -1.23
CA PHE A 49 0.79 -2.01 0.21
C PHE A 49 0.93 -0.54 0.62
N PHE A 50 0.40 -0.25 1.80
CA PHE A 50 0.76 0.91 2.59
C PHE A 50 1.50 0.44 3.84
N ARG A 51 2.72 0.90 4.05
CA ARG A 51 3.52 0.56 5.23
C ARG A 51 3.70 1.80 6.08
N GLY A 52 3.50 1.66 7.37
CA GLY A 52 3.87 2.67 8.36
C GLY A 52 5.16 2.27 9.07
N ALA A 53 5.93 3.28 9.49
CA ALA A 53 7.00 3.13 10.46
C ALA A 53 6.79 4.17 11.57
N ALA A 54 6.80 3.72 12.82
CA ALA A 54 6.67 4.58 13.99
C ALA A 54 7.29 3.90 15.22
N GLY A 55 8.62 3.88 15.30
CA GLY A 55 9.34 3.17 16.36
C GLY A 55 10.52 2.42 15.80
N LEU A 56 10.69 1.15 16.15
CA LEU A 56 11.81 0.34 15.65
C LEU A 56 11.76 0.21 14.12
N ALA A 57 12.92 0.29 13.48
CA ALA A 57 13.03 0.26 12.02
C ALA A 57 12.57 -1.08 11.41
N GLU A 58 12.61 -2.16 12.17
CA GLU A 58 12.13 -3.47 11.73
C GLU A 58 10.61 -3.64 11.89
N ASP A 59 9.98 -2.80 12.72
CA ASP A 59 8.54 -2.80 12.92
C ASP A 59 7.86 -1.93 11.86
N THR A 60 7.44 -2.59 10.77
CA THR A 60 6.76 -1.94 9.66
C THR A 60 5.37 -2.53 9.46
N PRO A 61 4.37 -2.14 10.27
CA PRO A 61 2.98 -2.53 10.04
C PRO A 61 2.57 -2.26 8.60
N THR A 62 1.92 -3.24 7.97
CA THR A 62 1.65 -3.26 6.54
C THR A 62 0.16 -3.47 6.32
N GLY A 63 -0.48 -2.55 5.60
CA GLY A 63 -1.86 -2.66 5.16
C GLY A 63 -1.96 -2.92 3.66
N LEU A 64 -2.99 -3.66 3.27
CA LEU A 64 -3.40 -3.75 1.87
C LEU A 64 -4.02 -2.42 1.43
N LEU A 65 -3.75 -1.99 0.20
CA LEU A 65 -4.48 -0.89 -0.40
C LEU A 65 -5.89 -1.35 -0.81
N GLU A 66 -6.91 -0.75 -0.20
CA GLU A 66 -8.33 -0.94 -0.48
C GLU A 66 -8.87 0.22 -1.33
N ASN A 67 -9.85 -0.07 -2.19
CA ASN A 67 -10.54 0.93 -3.02
C ASN A 67 -9.58 1.83 -3.82
N VAL A 68 -8.52 1.22 -4.37
CA VAL A 68 -7.52 1.96 -5.15
C VAL A 68 -8.16 2.54 -6.40
N ARG A 69 -8.03 3.85 -6.58
CA ARG A 69 -8.34 4.54 -7.82
C ARG A 69 -7.06 5.16 -8.34
N TYR A 70 -6.65 4.73 -9.53
CA TYR A 70 -5.48 5.22 -10.20
C TYR A 70 -5.83 5.61 -11.63
N ASP A 71 -5.56 6.85 -12.00
CA ASP A 71 -5.65 7.32 -13.38
C ASP A 71 -4.26 7.82 -13.82
N ALA A 72 -3.65 7.11 -14.77
CA ALA A 72 -2.33 7.47 -15.29
C ALA A 72 -2.32 8.77 -16.10
N LYS A 73 -3.43 9.11 -16.75
CA LYS A 73 -3.57 10.31 -17.58
C LYS A 73 -3.69 11.56 -16.71
N ASP A 74 -4.58 11.49 -15.72
CA ASP A 74 -4.81 12.60 -14.78
C ASP A 74 -3.83 12.58 -13.59
N LYS A 75 -2.99 11.55 -13.53
CA LYS A 75 -2.00 11.28 -12.47
C LYS A 75 -2.65 11.17 -11.09
N THR A 76 -3.93 10.86 -11.01
CA THR A 76 -4.65 10.81 -9.72
C THR A 76 -4.45 9.47 -9.05
N LEU A 77 -4.29 9.49 -7.74
CA LEU A 77 -4.21 8.30 -6.90
C LEU A 77 -5.02 8.51 -5.62
N SER A 78 -5.91 7.59 -5.31
CA SER A 78 -6.53 7.49 -4.00
C SER A 78 -6.67 6.04 -3.54
N PHE A 79 -6.65 5.85 -2.23
CA PHE A 79 -6.82 4.54 -1.61
C PHE A 79 -7.19 4.68 -0.13
N LYS A 80 -7.60 3.56 0.46
CA LYS A 80 -7.69 3.36 1.90
C LYS A 80 -6.73 2.24 2.32
N ALA A 81 -6.17 2.31 3.51
CA ALA A 81 -5.41 1.22 4.09
C ALA A 81 -5.76 1.07 5.58
N LYS A 82 -5.63 -0.15 6.08
CA LYS A 82 -5.86 -0.50 7.49
C LYS A 82 -4.55 -0.99 8.09
N LEU A 83 -4.20 -0.52 9.27
CA LEU A 83 -2.97 -0.86 9.98
C LEU A 83 -3.25 -0.98 11.49
N SER A 84 -2.28 -1.55 12.20
CA SER A 84 -2.18 -1.46 13.65
C SER A 84 -0.81 -0.90 13.98
N MET A 85 -0.73 0.40 14.24
CA MET A 85 0.51 1.16 14.43
C MET A 85 1.00 1.19 15.88
N GLY A 86 0.18 0.73 16.82
CA GLY A 86 0.54 0.69 18.24
C GLY A 86 -0.51 -0.02 19.07
N LEU A 87 -0.50 0.26 20.37
CA LEU A 87 -1.49 -0.25 21.33
C LEU A 87 -2.31 0.92 21.90
N ALA A 88 -3.60 0.69 22.12
CA ALA A 88 -4.50 1.59 22.82
C ALA A 88 -5.23 0.82 23.93
N THR A 89 -5.71 1.55 24.94
CA THR A 89 -6.54 0.98 26.00
C THR A 89 -7.97 1.49 25.87
N ILE A 90 -8.95 0.57 25.89
CA ILE A 90 -10.38 0.90 25.74
C ILE A 90 -10.99 1.23 27.11
N ASP A 91 -10.49 0.60 28.18
CA ASP A 91 -11.03 0.64 29.54
C ASP A 91 -9.97 1.02 30.60
N GLY A 92 -8.76 1.37 30.18
CA GLY A 92 -7.62 1.67 31.07
C GLY A 92 -6.89 0.43 31.59
N GLN A 93 -7.31 -0.79 31.23
CA GLN A 93 -6.75 -2.04 31.76
C GLN A 93 -6.24 -2.96 30.65
N ASN A 94 -6.97 -3.05 29.55
CA ASN A 94 -6.66 -3.95 28.44
C ASN A 94 -6.01 -3.18 27.29
N TRP A 95 -4.75 -3.50 26.97
CA TRP A 95 -4.05 -2.97 25.81
C TRP A 95 -4.34 -3.85 24.60
N VAL A 96 -4.91 -3.23 23.56
CA VAL A 96 -5.22 -3.88 22.29
C VAL A 96 -4.56 -3.12 21.14
N PRO A 97 -4.23 -3.79 20.02
CA PRO A 97 -3.74 -3.10 18.83
C PRO A 97 -4.69 -1.99 18.38
N THR A 98 -4.13 -0.84 17.99
CA THR A 98 -4.91 0.24 17.39
C THR A 98 -5.57 -0.22 16.09
N ARG A 99 -6.69 0.41 15.75
CA ARG A 99 -7.40 0.17 14.48
C ARG A 99 -7.26 1.36 13.56
N ASP A 100 -6.04 1.56 13.07
CA ASP A 100 -5.68 2.70 12.24
C ASP A 100 -6.23 2.56 10.83
N ILE A 101 -6.99 3.56 10.40
CA ILE A 101 -7.44 3.71 9.03
C ILE A 101 -6.74 4.91 8.42
N TYR A 102 -6.09 4.67 7.30
CA TYR A 102 -5.46 5.68 6.46
C TYR A 102 -6.26 5.86 5.19
N GLN A 103 -6.50 7.12 4.81
CA GLN A 103 -7.09 7.48 3.51
C GLN A 103 -6.16 8.45 2.82
N PHE A 104 -5.77 8.13 1.60
CA PHE A 104 -4.89 8.97 0.79
C PHE A 104 -5.64 9.49 -0.43
N GLU A 105 -5.44 10.76 -0.73
CA GLU A 105 -5.86 11.39 -1.98
C GLU A 105 -4.74 12.30 -2.49
N GLY A 106 -4.32 12.11 -3.74
CA GLY A 106 -3.23 12.89 -4.29
C GLY A 106 -2.87 12.55 -5.73
N THR A 107 -1.63 12.85 -6.06
CA THR A 107 -1.07 12.76 -7.40
C THR A 107 0.16 11.84 -7.41
N LEU A 108 0.20 10.94 -8.38
CA LEU A 108 1.30 10.03 -8.66
C LEU A 108 2.14 10.56 -9.83
N TYR A 109 3.34 11.03 -9.53
CA TYR A 109 4.36 11.39 -10.51
C TYR A 109 5.34 10.24 -10.71
N PRO A 110 6.13 10.26 -11.81
CA PRO A 110 7.13 9.23 -12.05
C PRO A 110 8.15 9.07 -10.91
N ASP A 111 8.47 10.14 -10.18
CA ASP A 111 9.51 10.22 -9.16
C ASP A 111 8.98 10.48 -7.73
N GLN A 112 7.70 10.77 -7.57
CA GLN A 112 7.10 11.05 -6.26
C GLN A 112 5.59 10.82 -6.20
N ILE A 113 5.07 10.59 -5.00
CA ILE A 113 3.66 10.73 -4.65
C ILE A 113 3.51 11.96 -3.76
N THR A 114 2.53 12.81 -4.06
CA THR A 114 2.18 13.96 -3.20
C THR A 114 0.68 14.02 -2.98
N GLY A 115 0.24 14.35 -1.77
CA GLY A 115 -1.19 14.41 -1.48
C GLY A 115 -1.49 14.66 -0.01
N HIS A 116 -2.72 14.33 0.36
CA HIS A 116 -3.21 14.38 1.73
C HIS A 116 -3.40 12.97 2.25
N LEU A 117 -2.92 12.74 3.47
CA LEU A 117 -3.13 11.53 4.23
C LEU A 117 -4.01 11.87 5.43
N ILE A 118 -5.16 11.20 5.53
CA ILE A 118 -6.07 11.29 6.66
C ILE A 118 -5.91 10.02 7.47
N HIS A 119 -5.64 10.17 8.76
CA HIS A 119 -5.46 9.08 9.71
C HIS A 119 -6.52 9.15 10.81
N LEU A 120 -7.20 8.04 11.07
CA LEU A 120 -8.18 7.90 12.13
C LEU A 120 -8.00 6.58 12.89
N ASN A 121 -8.27 6.59 14.20
CA ASN A 121 -8.30 5.39 15.02
C ASN A 121 -9.75 4.93 15.20
N ALA A 122 -10.12 3.78 14.62
CA ALA A 122 -11.48 3.26 14.70
C ALA A 122 -11.90 2.80 16.10
N LEU A 123 -10.95 2.62 17.03
CA LEU A 123 -11.27 2.35 18.44
C LEU A 123 -11.67 3.60 19.22
N GLU A 124 -11.32 4.79 18.72
CA GLU A 124 -11.55 6.07 19.39
C GLU A 124 -12.28 7.03 18.44
N PRO A 125 -13.54 6.73 18.06
CA PRO A 125 -14.26 7.47 17.00
C PRO A 125 -14.55 8.93 17.34
N LYS A 126 -14.37 9.33 18.60
CA LYS A 126 -14.51 10.72 19.06
C LYS A 126 -13.24 11.55 18.86
N GLN A 127 -12.08 10.91 18.66
CA GLN A 127 -10.86 11.64 18.36
C GLN A 127 -10.95 12.20 16.94
N PRO A 128 -10.57 13.47 16.73
CA PRO A 128 -10.56 14.05 15.40
C PRO A 128 -9.53 13.34 14.52
N ALA A 129 -9.86 13.20 13.24
CA ALA A 129 -8.92 12.67 12.26
C ALA A 129 -7.68 13.57 12.15
N ARG A 130 -6.51 12.96 11.99
CA ARG A 130 -5.26 13.66 11.74
C ARG A 130 -5.11 13.86 10.24
N HIS A 131 -4.88 15.09 9.82
CA HIS A 131 -4.68 15.46 8.42
C HIS A 131 -3.21 15.85 8.21
N GLN A 132 -2.56 15.23 7.24
CA GLN A 132 -1.18 15.51 6.91
C GLN A 132 -1.01 15.67 5.40
N LYS A 133 -0.31 16.71 4.97
CA LYS A 133 0.23 16.78 3.61
C LYS A 133 1.51 15.96 3.55
N VAL A 134 1.61 15.06 2.60
CA VAL A 134 2.75 14.15 2.45
C VAL A 134 3.36 14.26 1.07
N THR A 135 4.68 14.07 1.00
CA THR A 135 5.42 13.89 -0.25
C THR A 135 6.40 12.76 -0.05
N MET A 136 6.20 11.68 -0.80
CA MET A 136 7.00 10.46 -0.74
C MET A 136 7.77 10.31 -2.05
N TYR A 137 9.08 10.12 -1.96
CA TYR A 137 9.94 10.03 -3.14
C TYR A 137 10.12 8.58 -3.57
N ARG A 138 10.26 8.37 -4.87
CA ARG A 138 10.51 7.04 -5.44
C ARG A 138 11.82 6.47 -4.88
N LEU A 139 11.78 5.22 -4.46
CA LEU A 139 12.96 4.51 -4.00
C LEU A 139 13.93 4.29 -5.17
N LYS A 140 15.23 4.48 -4.94
CA LYS A 140 16.25 4.32 -5.97
C LYS A 140 16.47 2.86 -6.37
N ASP A 141 16.32 1.94 -5.42
CA ASP A 141 16.50 0.50 -5.64
C ASP A 141 15.16 -0.25 -5.51
N GLU A 142 14.28 -0.02 -6.48
CA GLU A 142 12.98 -0.70 -6.54
C GLU A 142 13.11 -2.20 -6.78
N ALA A 143 14.19 -2.65 -7.44
CA ALA A 143 14.41 -4.08 -7.70
C ALA A 143 14.68 -4.85 -6.40
N ALA A 144 15.39 -4.24 -5.45
CA ALA A 144 15.56 -4.80 -4.11
C ALA A 144 14.32 -4.61 -3.22
N ALA A 145 13.60 -3.49 -3.38
CA ALA A 145 12.46 -3.16 -2.53
C ALA A 145 11.15 -3.89 -2.90
N MET A 146 10.95 -4.21 -4.19
CA MET A 146 9.67 -4.72 -4.70
C MET A 146 9.82 -6.07 -5.39
N ALA A 147 8.96 -7.01 -4.99
CA ALA A 147 8.78 -8.25 -5.73
C ALA A 147 8.14 -7.98 -7.12
N ARG A 148 8.44 -8.87 -8.06
CA ARG A 148 7.94 -8.83 -9.44
C ARG A 148 7.20 -10.14 -9.78
N PRO A 149 6.03 -10.39 -9.17
CA PRO A 149 5.24 -11.58 -9.47
C PRO A 149 4.83 -11.56 -10.94
N ALA A 150 4.73 -12.73 -11.57
CA ALA A 150 4.33 -12.83 -12.95
C ALA A 150 2.82 -12.63 -13.12
N THR A 151 2.03 -12.98 -12.10
CA THR A 151 0.56 -12.92 -12.14
C THR A 151 -0.02 -12.29 -10.88
N TYR A 152 -1.24 -11.78 -10.97
CA TYR A 152 -1.94 -11.25 -9.79
C TYR A 152 -2.17 -12.33 -8.71
N LYS A 153 -2.37 -13.59 -9.11
CA LYS A 153 -2.48 -14.70 -8.17
C LYS A 153 -1.19 -14.88 -7.34
N GLU A 154 -0.03 -14.85 -8.00
CA GLU A 154 1.26 -14.91 -7.30
C GLU A 154 1.45 -13.70 -6.36
N TRP A 155 1.01 -12.52 -6.79
CA TRP A 155 1.02 -11.34 -5.95
C TRP A 155 0.14 -11.53 -4.69
N LEU A 156 -1.06 -12.10 -4.83
CA LEU A 156 -1.95 -12.40 -3.70
C LEU A 156 -1.32 -13.39 -2.70
N GLU A 157 -0.71 -14.47 -3.20
CA GLU A 157 -0.03 -15.45 -2.34
C GLU A 157 1.18 -14.86 -1.59
N MET A 158 1.87 -13.90 -2.20
CA MET A 158 2.90 -13.11 -1.53
C MET A 158 2.28 -12.17 -0.50
N ALA A 159 1.20 -11.47 -0.87
CA ALA A 159 0.53 -10.52 -0.01
C ALA A 159 -0.01 -11.16 1.26
N ASP A 160 -0.63 -12.34 1.15
CA ASP A 160 -1.12 -13.09 2.30
C ASP A 160 0.00 -13.41 3.29
N ARG A 161 1.17 -13.83 2.80
CA ARG A 161 2.35 -14.09 3.66
C ARG A 161 2.84 -12.83 4.36
N VAL A 162 2.90 -11.70 3.65
CA VAL A 162 3.28 -10.40 4.24
C VAL A 162 2.27 -9.98 5.31
N LEU A 163 0.97 -10.11 5.02
CA LEU A 163 -0.11 -9.69 5.92
C LEU A 163 -0.26 -10.62 7.13
N GLN A 164 0.04 -11.92 7.02
CA GLN A 164 0.09 -12.80 8.19
C GLN A 164 1.14 -12.31 9.22
N ALA A 165 2.32 -11.92 8.73
CA ALA A 165 3.39 -11.40 9.58
C ALA A 165 3.10 -9.98 10.08
N ARG A 166 2.85 -9.05 9.15
CA ARG A 166 2.87 -7.59 9.39
C ARG A 166 1.52 -6.90 9.21
N GLY A 167 0.49 -7.67 8.87
CA GLY A 167 -0.86 -7.16 8.63
C GLY A 167 -1.53 -6.59 9.88
N PRO A 168 -2.69 -5.95 9.70
CA PRO A 168 -3.50 -5.42 10.80
C PRO A 168 -3.85 -6.53 11.79
N LYS A 169 -3.80 -6.22 13.09
CA LYS A 169 -4.07 -7.18 14.18
C LYS A 169 -5.47 -6.97 14.77
N TRP A 170 -6.45 -6.76 13.89
CA TRP A 170 -7.80 -6.33 14.23
C TRP A 170 -8.70 -7.45 14.71
#